data_AF-A0A0C2YN33-F1
#
_entry.id   AF-A0A0C2YN33-F1
#
_cell.length_a   1.000
_cell.length_b   1.000
_cell.length_c   1.000
_cell.angle_alpha   90.00
_cell.angle_beta   90.00
_cell.angle_gamma   90.00
#
_symmetry.space_group_name_H-M   'P 1'
#
loop_
_entity.id
_entity.type
_entity.pdbx_description
1 polymer ?
#
loop_
_entity_poly.entity_id
_entity_poly.type
_entity_poly.pdbx_seq_one_letter_code
_entity_poly.pdbx_strand_id
1 'polypeptide(L)' 'MTDLVIAIVGAIGAVVGALVSTLSAAAKNKMEAYRLAQKMQADNQRLWQYNRQLIDHIYRRAPPPPPEPPEDLFND' A
#
# COMPACT_ATOMS: atom_id res chain seq x y z
N MET A 1 39.62 -22.80 25.28
CA MET A 1 38.24 -23.25 25.59
C MET A 1 37.25 -22.11 25.51
N THR A 2 37.59 -20.93 26.05
CA THR A 2 36.77 -19.70 25.98
C THR A 2 36.51 -19.21 24.55
N ASP A 3 37.51 -19.24 23.65
CA ASP A 3 37.35 -18.77 22.27
C ASP A 3 36.37 -19.60 21.44
N LEU A 4 36.31 -20.92 21.69
CA LEU A 4 35.36 -21.82 21.02
C LEU A 4 33.91 -21.49 21.42
N VAL A 5 33.68 -21.19 22.70
CA VAL A 5 32.37 -20.80 23.20
C VAL A 5 31.92 -19.48 22.57
N ILE A 6 32.83 -18.49 22.49
CA ILE A 6 32.55 -17.20 21.86
C ILE A 6 32.21 -17.37 20.38
N ALA A 7 32.95 -18.21 19.65
CA ALA A 7 32.69 -18.49 18.24
C ALA A 7 31.31 -19.13 18.01
N ILE A 8 30.90 -20.08 18.86
CA ILE A 8 29.59 -20.73 18.77
C ILE A 8 28.46 -19.73 19.05
N VAL A 9 28.60 -18.92 20.11
CA VAL A 9 27.59 -17.89 20.45
C VAL A 9 27.47 -16.85 19.33
N GLY A 10 28.59 -16.42 18.74
CA GLY A 10 28.61 -15.50 17.60
C GLY A 10 27.91 -16.09 16.37
N ALA A 11 28.17 -17.36 16.05
CA ALA A 11 27.54 -18.04 14.92
C ALA A 11 26.02 -18.18 15.12
N ILE A 12 25.56 -18.58 16.31
CA ILE A 12 24.13 -18.67 16.63
C ILE A 12 23.47 -17.28 16.57
N GLY A 13 24.11 -16.26 17.14
CA GLY A 13 23.62 -14.88 17.10
C GLY A 13 23.46 -14.35 15.68
N ALA A 14 24.42 -14.64 14.80
CA ALA A 14 24.35 -14.26 13.39
C ALA A 14 23.18 -14.94 12.65
N VAL A 15 22.96 -16.24 12.88
CA VAL A 15 21.87 -16.99 12.25
C VAL A 15 20.50 -16.47 12.73
N VAL A 16 20.34 -16.28 14.03
CA VAL A 16 19.09 -15.74 14.61
C VAL A 16 18.84 -14.31 14.12
N GLY A 17 19.88 -13.46 14.11
CA GLY A 17 19.79 -12.09 13.62
C GLY A 17 19.39 -12.01 12.15
N ALA A 18 19.94 -12.89 11.31
CA ALA A 18 19.57 -12.99 9.90
C ALA A 18 18.11 -13.44 9.71
N LEU A 19 17.64 -14.42 10.50
CA LEU A 19 16.26 -14.89 10.43
C LEU A 19 15.26 -13.80 10.84
N VAL A 20 15.50 -13.09 11.95
CA VAL A 20 14.63 -12.00 12.38
C VAL A 20 14.61 -10.87 11.36
N SER A 21 15.75 -10.55 10.75
CA SER A 21 15.86 -9.50 9.73
C SER A 21 15.07 -9.85 8.48
N THR A 22 15.14 -11.10 8.00
CA THR A 22 14.38 -11.54 6.81
C THR A 22 12.88 -11.55 7.06
N LEU A 23 12.44 -12.02 8.23
CA LEU A 23 11.02 -11.99 8.62
C LEU A 23 10.50 -10.55 8.76
N SER A 24 11.30 -9.66 9.36
CA SER A 24 10.94 -8.25 9.53
C SER A 24 10.85 -7.53 8.19
N ALA A 25 11.78 -7.79 7.27
CA ALA A 25 11.74 -7.24 5.92
C ALA A 25 10.51 -7.74 5.14
N ALA A 26 10.22 -9.04 5.22
CA ALA A 26 9.02 -9.62 4.58
C ALA A 26 7.72 -9.03 5.16
N ALA A 27 7.65 -8.82 6.48
CA ALA A 27 6.50 -8.21 7.13
C ALA A 27 6.31 -6.75 6.68
N LYS A 28 7.38 -5.94 6.65
CA LYS A 28 7.33 -4.56 6.17
C LYS A 28 6.88 -4.47 4.71
N ASN A 29 7.46 -5.28 3.82
CA ASN A 29 7.10 -5.32 2.41
C ASN A 29 5.61 -5.67 2.22
N LYS A 30 5.11 -6.64 2.98
CA LYS A 30 3.67 -6.99 2.95
C LYS A 30 2.81 -5.84 3.44
N MET A 31 3.16 -5.20 4.56
CA MET A 31 2.40 -4.06 5.09
C MET A 31 2.35 -2.88 4.12
N GLU A 32 3.47 -2.57 3.48
CA GLU A 32 3.54 -1.51 2.46
C GLU A 32 2.68 -1.87 1.24
N ALA A 33 2.75 -3.11 0.76
CA ALA A 33 1.90 -3.58 -0.34
C ALA A 33 0.41 -3.50 0.03
N TYR A 34 0.02 -3.87 1.26
CA TYR A 34 -1.36 -3.73 1.73
C TYR A 34 -1.81 -2.28 1.82
N ARG A 35 -0.97 -1.39 2.35
CA ARG A 35 -1.28 0.05 2.41
C ARG A 35 -1.45 0.64 1.02
N LEU A 36 -0.56 0.30 0.10
CA LEU A 36 -0.66 0.73 -1.29
C LEU A 36 -1.96 0.22 -1.94
N ALA A 37 -2.27 -1.07 -1.76
CA ALA A 37 -3.50 -1.65 -2.27
C ALA A 37 -4.75 -0.97 -1.70
N GLN A 38 -4.75 -0.62 -0.41
CA GLN A 38 -5.85 0.13 0.21
C GLN A 38 -6.00 1.54 -0.37
N LYS A 39 -4.89 2.26 -0.57
CA LYS A 39 -4.92 3.58 -1.22
C LYS A 39 -5.51 3.45 -2.64
N MET A 40 -5.00 2.51 -3.43
CA MET A 40 -5.50 2.25 -4.79
C MET A 40 -6.99 1.86 -4.83
N GLN A 41 -7.46 1.07 -3.86
CA GLN A 41 -8.88 0.71 -3.77
C GLN A 41 -9.76 1.93 -3.46
N ALA A 42 -9.35 2.79 -2.53
CA ALA A 42 -10.06 4.01 -2.20
C ALA A 42 -10.11 4.98 -3.38
N ASP A 43 -8.98 5.18 -4.07
CA ASP A 43 -8.90 6.05 -5.24
C ASP A 43 -9.75 5.51 -6.39
N ASN A 44 -9.68 4.20 -6.66
CA ASN A 44 -10.50 3.56 -7.69
C ASN A 44 -12.00 3.66 -7.38
N GLN A 45 -12.40 3.57 -6.11
CA GLN A 45 -13.80 3.76 -5.72
C GLN A 45 -14.27 5.19 -5.99
N ARG A 46 -13.44 6.19 -5.69
CA ARG A 46 -13.76 7.61 -5.98
C ARG A 46 -13.86 7.86 -7.48
N LEU A 47 -12.94 7.30 -8.28
CA LEU A 47 -12.97 7.37 -9.73
C LEU A 47 -14.27 6.75 -10.28
N TRP A 48 -14.67 5.59 -9.77
CA TRP A 48 -15.92 4.95 -10.18
C TRP A 48 -17.14 5.81 -9.89
N GLN A 49 -17.22 6.41 -8.69
CA GLN A 49 -18.33 7.28 -8.31
C GLN A 49 -18.42 8.50 -9.23
N TYR A 50 -17.30 9.16 -9.49
CA TYR A 50 -17.25 10.31 -10.37
C TYR A 50 -17.65 9.96 -11.82
N ASN A 51 -17.11 8.87 -12.37
CA ASN A 51 -17.52 8.37 -13.69
C ASN A 51 -19.02 8.10 -13.77
N ARG A 52 -19.60 7.52 -12.72
CA ARG A 52 -21.03 7.26 -12.67
C ARG A 52 -21.86 8.54 -12.65
N GLN A 53 -21.41 9.58 -11.94
CA GLN A 53 -22.05 10.90 -11.96
C GLN A 53 -21.98 11.56 -13.35
N LEU A 54 -20.82 11.48 -14.02
CA LEU A 54 -20.66 11.97 -15.40
C LEU A 54 -21.60 11.26 -16.36
N ILE A 55 -21.65 9.93 -16.30
CA ILE A 55 -22.53 9.11 -17.14
C ILE A 55 -24.00 9.47 -16.90
N ASP A 56 -24.42 9.59 -15.64
CA ASP A 56 -25.79 9.95 -15.27
C ASP A 56 -26.15 11.36 -15.75
N HIS A 57 -25.22 12.32 -15.65
CA HIS A 57 -25.40 13.68 -16.17
C HIS A 57 -25.65 13.67 -17.70
N ILE A 58 -24.89 12.87 -18.45
CA ILE A 58 -25.06 12.70 -19.91
C ILE A 58 -26.44 12.09 -20.21
N TYR A 59 -26.80 10.99 -19.55
CA TYR A 59 -28.07 10.31 -19.83
C TYR A 59 -29.29 11.13 -19.45
N ARG A 60 -29.20 11.96 -18.41
CA ARG A 60 -30.25 12.91 -18.02
C ARG A 60 -30.34 14.13 -18.93
N ARG A 61 -29.41 14.29 -19.88
CA ARG A 61 -29.28 15.47 -20.73
C ARG A 61 -29.26 16.76 -19.90
N ALA A 62 -28.59 16.71 -18.75
CA ALA A 62 -28.46 17.87 -17.90
C ALA A 62 -27.67 18.97 -18.66
N PRO A 63 -28.00 20.25 -18.45
CA PRO A 63 -27.28 21.33 -19.09
C PRO A 63 -25.84 21.41 -18.56
N PRO A 64 -24.89 21.90 -19.37
CA PRO A 64 -23.53 22.15 -18.90
C PRO A 64 -23.51 23.18 -17.76
N PRO A 65 -22.48 23.14 -16.88
CA PRO A 65 -21.28 22.30 -16.94
C PRO A 65 -21.49 20.88 -16.36
N PRO A 66 -20.61 19.93 -16.71
CA PRO A 66 -20.60 18.61 -16.06
C PRO A 66 -20.29 18.73 -14.56
N PRO A 67 -20.62 17.69 -13.76
CA PRO A 67 -20.23 17.61 -12.36
C PRO A 67 -18.72 17.76 -12.21
N GLU A 68 -18.29 18.48 -11.17
CA GLU A 68 -16.88 18.63 -10.85
C GLU A 68 -16.33 17.36 -10.18
N PRO A 69 -15.05 17.02 -10.39
CA PRO A 69 -14.41 15.95 -9.67
C PRO A 69 -14.24 16.30 -8.17
N PRO A 70 -14.19 15.30 -7.28
CA PRO A 70 -13.75 15.50 -5.89
C PRO A 70 -12.38 16.20 -5.82
N GLU A 71 -12.21 17.10 -4.84
CA GLU A 71 -11.06 18.02 -4.73
C GLU A 71 -9.68 17.33 -4.76
N ASP A 72 -9.59 16.08 -4.33
CA ASP A 72 -8.35 15.29 -4.27
C ASP A 72 -8.30 14.10 -5.23
N LEU A 73 -9.24 14.01 -6.19
CA LEU A 73 -9.31 12.83 -7.07
C LEU A 73 -8.09 12.70 -7.98
N PHE A 74 -7.43 13.81 -8.31
CA PHE A 74 -6.31 13.87 -9.24
C PHE A 74 -5.03 14.46 -8.61
N ASN A 75 -5.02 14.61 -7.28
CA ASN A 75 -3.85 15.09 -6.54
C ASN A 75 -3.04 13.85 -6.13
N ASP A 76 -1.93 13.57 -6.83
CA ASP A 76 -1.02 12.44 -6.56
C ASP A 76 -0.15 12.65 -5.30
#